data_AF-A0A6B2LIF3-F1
#
_entry.id   AF-A0A6B2LIF3-F1
#
_cell.length_a   1.000
_cell.length_b   1.000
_cell.length_c   1.000
_cell.angle_alpha   90.00
_cell.angle_beta   90.00
_cell.angle_gamma   90.00
#
_symmetry.space_group_name_H-M   'P 1'
#
loop_
_entity.id
_entity.type
_entity.pdbx_description
1 polymer ?
#
loop_
_entity_poly.entity_id
_entity_poly.type
_entity_poly.pdbx_seq_one_letter_code
_entity_poly.pdbx_strand_id
1 'polypeptide(L)'
;MSVFYSGKFAPLSLFLVVIVLYLFRNVYAEVGSALPLNGGAYNVLLNTTSKSVASLAAALTMLSYVATAVVSASSAIAYLNDVAPMLVGYEKLTTVGLLGLFAILNILGISESALVAVLIFVGHLSTLLLLIGFSAVYAFRSEWVVLVQNWQLPPIHSVGLDVFFGFCSGLLGVSGFE
;
A
#
# COMPACT_ATOMS: atom_id res chain seq x y z
N MET A 1 7.39 2.97 -5.02
CA MET A 1 6.36 2.61 -6.01
C MET A 1 6.03 3.80 -6.92
N SER A 2 5.37 4.88 -6.46
CA SER A 2 5.06 6.04 -7.33
C SER A 2 6.27 6.74 -7.97
N VAL A 3 7.41 6.84 -7.26
CA VAL A 3 8.66 7.40 -7.82
C VAL A 3 9.18 6.61 -9.01
N PHE A 4 9.01 5.29 -9.01
CA PHE A 4 9.46 4.41 -10.10
C PHE A 4 8.64 4.62 -11.38
N TYR A 5 7.32 4.81 -11.24
CA TYR A 5 6.41 4.96 -12.40
C TYR A 5 6.20 6.41 -12.85
N SER A 6 6.52 7.39 -12.02
CA SER A 6 6.21 8.81 -12.24
C SER A 6 7.46 9.70 -12.25
N GLY A 7 8.61 9.18 -11.84
CA GLY A 7 9.86 9.94 -11.73
C GLY A 7 9.66 11.22 -10.93
N LYS A 8 10.03 12.36 -11.53
CA LYS A 8 9.87 13.69 -10.94
C LYS A 8 8.43 14.13 -10.69
N PHE A 9 7.45 13.49 -11.33
CA PHE A 9 6.02 13.78 -11.14
C PHE A 9 5.39 13.04 -9.96
N ALA A 10 6.14 12.15 -9.28
CA ALA A 10 5.63 11.41 -8.12
C ALA A 10 5.04 12.29 -7.01
N PRO A 11 5.60 13.46 -6.64
CA PRO A 11 4.98 14.35 -5.66
C PRO A 11 3.59 14.83 -6.09
N LEU A 12 3.40 15.14 -7.38
CA LEU A 12 2.11 15.55 -7.92
C LEU A 12 1.10 14.38 -7.87
N SER A 13 1.51 13.18 -8.26
CA SER A 13 0.66 11.98 -8.15
C SER A 13 0.22 11.72 -6.70
N LEU A 14 1.15 11.78 -5.74
CA LEU A 14 0.85 11.58 -4.32
C LEU A 14 -0.06 12.69 -3.77
N PHE A 15 0.14 13.93 -4.21
CA PHE A 15 -0.75 15.03 -3.85
C PHE A 15 -2.19 14.79 -4.33
N LEU A 16 -2.38 14.28 -5.55
CA LEU A 16 -3.70 13.89 -6.05
C LEU A 16 -4.33 12.76 -5.22
N VAL A 17 -3.54 11.77 -4.79
CA VAL A 17 -4.02 10.72 -3.86
C VAL A 17 -4.53 11.33 -2.55
N VAL A 18 -3.77 12.25 -1.96
CA VAL A 18 -4.17 12.94 -0.73
C VAL A 18 -5.48 13.72 -0.91
N ILE A 19 -5.66 14.43 -2.03
CA ILE A 19 -6.92 15.13 -2.33
C ILE A 19 -8.09 14.15 -2.35
N VAL A 20 -7.96 13.04 -3.06
CA VAL A 20 -9.02 12.03 -3.17
C VAL A 20 -9.39 11.50 -1.78
N LEU A 21 -8.41 11.05 -0.99
CA LEU A 21 -8.66 10.54 0.37
C LEU A 21 -9.27 11.59 1.29
N TYR A 22 -8.83 12.84 1.17
CA TYR A 22 -9.38 13.95 1.94
C TYR A 22 -10.86 14.19 1.62
N LEU A 23 -11.27 14.12 0.35
CA LEU A 23 -12.67 14.23 -0.06
C LEU A 23 -13.53 13.08 0.49
N PHE A 24 -12.98 11.86 0.50
CA PHE A 24 -13.69 10.68 1.01
C PHE A 24 -13.80 10.62 2.53
N ARG A 25 -12.90 11.29 3.28
CA ARG A 25 -12.90 11.30 4.75
C ARG A 25 -14.28 11.58 5.36
N ASN A 26 -14.98 12.60 4.84
CA ASN A 26 -16.28 12.99 5.37
C ASN A 26 -17.36 11.93 5.08
N VAL A 27 -17.29 11.31 3.90
CA VAL A 27 -18.21 10.23 3.51
C VAL A 27 -18.05 9.03 4.43
N TYR A 28 -16.82 8.60 4.71
CA TYR A 28 -16.56 7.48 5.63
C TYR A 28 -17.00 7.79 7.05
N ALA A 29 -16.77 9.01 7.54
CA ALA A 29 -17.22 9.43 8.87
C ALA A 29 -18.75 9.41 8.99
N GLU A 30 -19.46 9.89 7.96
CA GLU A 30 -20.93 9.87 7.91
C GLU A 30 -21.46 8.44 7.91
N VAL A 31 -20.95 7.59 7.01
CA VAL A 31 -21.36 6.18 6.90
C VAL A 31 -21.09 5.41 8.19
N GLY A 32 -19.92 5.59 8.80
CA GLY A 32 -19.56 4.94 10.07
C GLY A 32 -20.43 5.39 11.25
N SER A 33 -20.94 6.63 11.22
CA SER A 33 -21.85 7.16 12.24
C SER A 33 -23.31 6.72 12.02
N ALA A 34 -23.73 6.54 10.77
CA ALA A 34 -25.11 6.21 10.41
C ALA A 34 -25.46 4.74 10.61
N LEU A 35 -24.48 3.84 10.47
CA LEU A 35 -24.67 2.39 10.59
C LEU A 35 -23.70 1.83 11.64
N PRO A 36 -24.14 1.63 12.90
CA PRO A 36 -23.28 1.16 13.97
C PRO A 36 -22.63 -0.18 13.60
N LEU A 37 -21.31 -0.13 13.50
CA LEU A 37 -20.28 -1.12 13.14
C LEU A 37 -20.51 -2.59 13.55
N ASN A 38 -21.54 -3.24 13.03
CA ASN A 38 -21.72 -4.69 13.16
C ASN A 38 -21.71 -5.42 11.81
N GLY A 39 -21.07 -4.85 10.78
CA GLY A 39 -21.29 -5.38 9.44
C GLY A 39 -20.41 -5.00 8.25
N GLY A 40 -19.44 -4.09 8.42
CA GLY A 40 -18.55 -3.66 7.34
C GLY A 40 -19.26 -3.15 6.08
N ALA A 41 -18.52 -3.06 4.97
CA ALA A 41 -19.02 -2.55 3.69
C ALA A 41 -20.23 -3.33 3.15
N TYR A 42 -20.31 -4.64 3.40
CA TYR A 42 -21.45 -5.47 2.95
C TYR A 42 -22.76 -5.04 3.61
N ASN A 43 -22.80 -4.91 4.95
CA ASN A 43 -24.05 -4.52 5.62
C ASN A 43 -24.43 -3.07 5.32
N VAL A 44 -23.45 -2.19 5.08
CA VAL A 44 -23.73 -0.83 4.60
C VAL A 44 -24.47 -0.88 3.26
N LEU A 45 -23.95 -1.64 2.30
CA LEU A 45 -24.57 -1.77 0.98
C LEU A 45 -25.88 -2.55 1.04
N LEU A 46 -26.00 -3.57 1.88
CA LEU A 46 -27.25 -4.32 2.04
C LEU A 46 -28.40 -3.43 2.54
N ASN A 47 -28.11 -2.42 3.37
CA ASN A 47 -29.10 -1.49 3.91
C ASN A 47 -29.34 -0.26 3.01
N THR A 48 -28.53 -0.06 1.96
CA THR A 48 -28.61 1.14 1.10
C THR A 48 -28.82 0.83 -0.38
N THR A 49 -28.63 -0.42 -0.81
CA THR A 49 -28.83 -0.89 -2.18
C THR A 49 -29.44 -2.29 -2.23
N SER A 50 -29.46 -2.92 -3.41
CA SER A 50 -29.99 -4.27 -3.62
C SER A 50 -29.03 -5.36 -3.13
N LYS A 51 -29.58 -6.51 -2.74
CA LYS A 51 -28.81 -7.70 -2.32
C LYS A 51 -27.74 -8.11 -3.34
N SER A 52 -28.05 -8.03 -4.63
CA SER A 52 -27.14 -8.41 -5.71
C SER A 52 -25.95 -7.45 -5.84
N VAL A 53 -26.18 -6.15 -5.66
CA VAL A 53 -25.11 -5.15 -5.69
C VAL A 53 -24.24 -5.27 -4.44
N ALA A 54 -24.86 -5.46 -3.27
CA ALA A 54 -24.14 -5.67 -2.02
C ALA A 54 -23.26 -6.93 -2.05
N SER A 55 -23.75 -8.05 -2.59
CA SER A 55 -22.96 -9.28 -2.71
C SER A 55 -21.82 -9.15 -3.72
N LEU A 56 -22.04 -8.48 -4.86
CA LEU A 56 -20.98 -8.20 -5.84
C LEU A 56 -19.87 -7.33 -5.22
N ALA A 57 -20.24 -6.26 -4.52
CA ALA A 57 -19.28 -5.40 -3.84
C ALA A 57 -18.47 -6.17 -2.79
N ALA A 58 -19.13 -6.99 -1.96
CA ALA A 58 -18.43 -7.83 -0.98
C ALA A 58 -17.44 -8.82 -1.63
N ALA A 59 -17.82 -9.42 -2.77
CA ALA A 59 -16.93 -10.29 -3.53
C ALA A 59 -15.71 -9.53 -4.09
N LEU A 60 -15.91 -8.31 -4.59
CA LEU A 60 -14.82 -7.44 -5.06
C LEU A 60 -13.91 -6.99 -3.91
N THR A 61 -14.46 -6.66 -2.74
CA THR A 61 -13.67 -6.33 -1.54
C THR A 61 -12.82 -7.52 -1.09
N MET A 62 -13.39 -8.72 -1.04
CA MET A 62 -12.65 -9.96 -0.73
C MET A 62 -11.49 -10.19 -1.73
N LEU A 63 -11.74 -10.01 -3.02
CA LEU A 63 -10.71 -10.13 -4.05
C LEU A 63 -9.62 -9.07 -3.88
N SER A 64 -9.99 -7.84 -3.52
CA SER A 64 -9.08 -6.72 -3.23
C SER A 64 -8.16 -7.03 -2.05
N TYR A 65 -8.70 -7.58 -0.94
CA TYR A 65 -7.89 -7.98 0.20
C TYR A 65 -6.91 -9.11 -0.12
N VAL A 66 -7.34 -10.12 -0.89
CA VAL A 66 -6.43 -11.18 -1.35
C VAL A 66 -5.33 -10.62 -2.25
N ALA A 67 -5.67 -9.74 -3.18
CA ALA A 67 -4.68 -9.08 -4.04
C ALA A 67 -3.67 -8.26 -3.22
N THR A 68 -4.15 -7.52 -2.22
CA THR A 68 -3.30 -6.72 -1.31
C THR A 68 -2.36 -7.63 -0.51
N ALA A 69 -2.83 -8.77 -0.01
CA ALA A 69 -2.00 -9.75 0.68
C ALA A 69 -0.91 -10.32 -0.22
N VAL A 70 -1.24 -10.66 -1.48
CA VAL A 70 -0.28 -11.18 -2.47
C VAL A 70 0.78 -10.15 -2.82
N VAL A 71 0.40 -8.89 -3.07
CA VAL A 71 1.35 -7.80 -3.37
C VAL A 71 2.28 -7.53 -2.19
N SER A 72 1.74 -7.56 -0.96
CA SER A 72 2.53 -7.36 0.26
C SER A 72 3.52 -8.51 0.48
N ALA A 73 3.08 -9.77 0.35
CA ALA A 73 3.93 -10.94 0.48
C ALA A 73 5.02 -10.96 -0.60
N SER A 74 4.67 -10.67 -1.85
CA SER A 74 5.63 -10.62 -2.96
C SER A 74 6.68 -9.53 -2.74
N SER A 75 6.28 -8.37 -2.23
CA SER A 75 7.22 -7.28 -1.89
C SER A 75 8.16 -7.68 -0.75
N ALA A 76 7.64 -8.35 0.28
CA ALA A 76 8.46 -8.86 1.38
C ALA A 76 9.49 -9.88 0.91
N ILE A 77 9.11 -10.82 0.03
CA ILE A 77 10.03 -11.80 -0.54
C ILE A 77 11.05 -11.14 -1.47
N ALA A 78 10.68 -10.11 -2.22
CA ALA A 78 11.62 -9.34 -3.03
C ALA A 78 12.72 -8.70 -2.16
N TYR A 79 12.34 -8.04 -1.06
CA TYR A 79 13.32 -7.50 -0.11
C TYR A 79 14.17 -8.59 0.57
N LEU A 80 13.59 -9.76 0.86
CA LEU A 80 14.32 -10.87 1.44
C LEU A 80 15.33 -11.47 0.47
N ASN A 81 15.02 -11.51 -0.83
CA ASN A 81 15.90 -12.01 -1.88
C ASN A 81 17.22 -11.23 -1.95
N ASP A 82 17.17 -9.91 -1.76
CA ASP A 82 18.36 -9.03 -1.76
C ASP A 82 19.39 -9.42 -0.67
N VAL A 83 18.95 -10.06 0.42
CA VAL A 83 19.82 -10.46 1.55
C VAL A 83 19.98 -11.97 1.69
N ALA A 84 19.21 -12.77 0.95
CA ALA A 84 19.21 -14.23 1.04
C ALA A 84 19.41 -14.86 -0.36
N PRO A 85 20.67 -15.08 -0.78
CA PRO A 85 21.01 -15.64 -2.09
C PRO A 85 20.35 -17.00 -2.37
N MET A 86 20.03 -17.77 -1.32
CA MET A 86 19.33 -19.06 -1.42
C MET A 86 17.91 -18.97 -1.99
N LEU A 87 17.31 -17.78 -2.05
CA LEU A 87 15.94 -17.57 -2.57
C LEU A 87 15.90 -17.22 -4.06
N VAL A 88 17.06 -16.98 -4.68
CA VAL A 88 17.15 -16.61 -6.10
C VAL A 88 16.56 -17.72 -6.97
N GLY A 89 15.54 -17.37 -7.76
CA GLY A 89 14.80 -18.30 -8.62
C GLY A 89 13.62 -19.02 -7.95
N TYR A 90 13.38 -18.80 -6.66
CA TYR A 90 12.28 -19.42 -5.90
C TYR A 90 11.24 -18.40 -5.38
N GLU A 91 11.30 -17.13 -5.79
CA GLU A 91 10.55 -16.02 -5.20
C GLU A 91 9.04 -16.26 -5.19
N LYS A 92 8.50 -16.77 -6.30
CA LYS A 92 7.07 -17.06 -6.43
C LYS A 92 6.63 -18.16 -5.48
N LEU A 93 7.42 -19.23 -5.38
CA LEU A 93 7.12 -20.36 -4.50
C LEU A 93 7.22 -19.94 -3.03
N THR A 94 8.23 -19.15 -2.67
CA THR A 94 8.38 -18.60 -1.32
C THR A 94 7.24 -17.65 -0.97
N THR A 95 6.75 -16.84 -1.92
CA THR A 95 5.59 -15.96 -1.72
C THR A 95 4.32 -16.78 -1.42
N VAL A 96 4.06 -17.82 -2.20
CA VAL A 96 2.93 -18.74 -1.96
C VAL A 96 3.09 -19.46 -0.62
N GLY A 97 4.30 -19.90 -0.28
CA GLY A 97 4.61 -20.53 1.00
C GLY A 97 4.36 -19.60 2.19
N LEU A 98 4.75 -18.33 2.08
CA LEU A 98 4.51 -17.31 3.11
C LEU A 98 3.01 -17.05 3.31
N LEU A 99 2.24 -16.94 2.23
CA LEU A 99 0.78 -16.80 2.30
C LEU A 99 0.13 -18.04 2.92
N GLY A 100 0.58 -19.24 2.54
CA GLY A 100 0.13 -20.50 3.13
C GLY A 100 0.41 -20.60 4.62
N LEU A 101 1.60 -20.15 5.06
CA LEU A 101 1.95 -20.06 6.47
C LEU A 101 0.96 -19.16 7.23
N PHE A 102 0.74 -17.93 6.76
CA PHE A 102 -0.20 -17.01 7.42
C PHE A 102 -1.64 -17.54 7.41
N ALA A 103 -2.06 -18.21 6.33
CA ALA A 103 -3.37 -18.86 6.26
C ALA A 103 -3.51 -19.97 7.33
N ILE A 104 -2.48 -20.81 7.51
CA ILE A 104 -2.47 -21.85 8.55
C ILE A 104 -2.50 -21.22 9.95
N LEU A 105 -1.66 -20.20 10.21
CA LEU A 105 -1.63 -19.50 11.49
C LEU A 105 -3.00 -18.90 11.83
N ASN A 106 -3.70 -18.34 10.84
CA ASN A 106 -5.05 -17.80 11.00
C ASN A 106 -6.08 -18.92 11.31
N ILE A 107 -6.01 -20.06 10.61
CA ILE A 107 -6.90 -21.21 10.87
C ILE A 107 -6.68 -21.79 12.28
N LEU A 108 -5.43 -21.79 12.76
CA LEU A 108 -5.09 -22.21 14.13
C LEU A 108 -5.60 -21.25 15.21
N GLY A 109 -6.22 -20.14 14.83
CA GLY A 109 -6.84 -19.19 15.75
C GLY A 109 -5.83 -18.41 16.59
N ILE A 110 -4.61 -18.19 16.07
CA ILE A 110 -3.64 -17.32 16.73
C ILE A 110 -4.25 -15.92 16.81
N SER A 111 -4.51 -15.48 18.04
CA SER A 111 -5.05 -14.15 18.31
C SER A 111 -4.11 -13.08 17.75
N GLU A 112 -4.69 -12.05 17.13
CA GLU A 112 -3.96 -10.87 16.68
C GLU A 112 -3.20 -10.25 17.86
N SER A 113 -1.88 -10.36 17.83
CA SER A 113 -1.05 -9.81 18.89
C SER A 113 -0.85 -8.32 18.65
N ALA A 114 -1.58 -7.50 19.43
CA ALA A 114 -1.39 -6.05 19.45
C ALA A 114 0.08 -5.66 19.72
N LEU A 115 0.79 -6.44 20.55
CA LEU A 115 2.23 -6.24 20.82
C LEU A 115 3.07 -6.43 19.55
N VAL A 116 2.85 -7.52 18.80
CA VAL A 116 3.58 -7.80 17.55
C VAL A 116 3.29 -6.71 16.51
N ALA A 117 2.03 -6.29 16.37
CA ALA A 117 1.66 -5.22 15.46
C ALA A 117 2.37 -3.89 15.80
N VAL A 118 2.42 -3.52 17.08
CA VAL A 118 3.13 -2.31 17.55
C VAL A 118 4.63 -2.42 17.27
N LEU A 119 5.25 -3.57 17.48
CA LEU A 119 6.68 -3.77 17.19
C LEU A 119 6.99 -3.59 15.70
N ILE A 120 6.17 -4.16 14.81
CA ILE A 120 6.30 -3.99 13.36
C ILE A 120 6.14 -2.51 12.99
N PHE A 121 5.14 -1.84 13.56
CA PHE A 121 4.88 -0.42 13.31
C PHE A 121 6.03 0.48 13.75
N VAL A 122 6.58 0.28 14.95
CA VAL A 122 7.74 1.02 15.46
C VAL A 122 8.98 0.76 14.60
N GLY A 123 9.22 -0.49 14.20
CA GLY A 123 10.31 -0.84 13.28
C GLY A 123 10.17 -0.13 11.93
N HIS A 124 8.95 -0.11 11.37
CA HIS A 124 8.65 0.58 10.11
C HIS A 124 8.90 2.09 10.21
N LEU A 125 8.35 2.75 11.24
CA LEU A 125 8.58 4.17 11.49
C LEU A 125 10.06 4.51 11.65
N SER A 126 10.78 3.71 12.44
CA SER A 126 12.21 3.91 12.68
C SER A 126 13.01 3.80 11.38
N THR A 127 12.69 2.80 10.54
CA THR A 127 13.34 2.61 9.24
C THR A 127 13.08 3.79 8.31
N LEU A 128 11.84 4.29 8.24
CA LEU A 128 11.51 5.47 7.43
C LEU A 128 12.20 6.74 7.93
N LEU A 129 12.26 6.96 9.24
CA LEU A 129 12.93 8.12 9.84
C LEU A 129 14.43 8.10 9.54
N LEU A 130 15.08 6.94 9.68
CA LEU A 130 16.48 6.77 9.32
C LEU A 130 16.71 7.04 7.83
N LEU A 131 15.87 6.49 6.96
CA LEU A 131 15.96 6.71 5.51
C LEU A 131 15.86 8.20 5.15
N ILE A 132 14.89 8.92 5.73
CA ILE A 132 14.72 10.37 5.54
C ILE A 132 15.95 11.11 6.05
N GLY A 133 16.43 10.78 7.25
CA GLY A 133 17.61 11.40 7.87
C GLY A 133 18.86 11.24 7.00
N PHE A 134 19.19 10.02 6.58
CA PHE A 134 20.34 9.75 5.72
C PHE A 134 20.19 10.41 4.35
N SER A 135 18.99 10.40 3.76
CA SER A 135 18.72 11.06 2.49
C SER A 135 18.92 12.58 2.58
N ALA A 136 18.48 13.20 3.68
CA ALA A 136 18.68 14.62 3.93
C ALA A 136 20.17 14.97 4.10
N VAL A 137 20.90 14.21 4.92
CA VAL A 137 22.36 14.40 5.09
C VAL A 137 23.08 14.27 3.76
N TYR A 138 22.74 13.27 2.96
CA TYR A 138 23.32 13.08 1.63
C TYR A 138 22.97 14.23 0.68
N ALA A 139 21.73 14.70 0.68
CA ALA A 139 21.30 15.83 -0.15
C ALA A 139 22.08 17.11 0.15
N PHE A 140 22.29 17.43 1.42
CA PHE A 140 23.10 18.59 1.82
C PHE A 140 24.59 18.43 1.47
N ARG A 141 25.16 17.23 1.66
CA ARG A 141 26.57 16.95 1.32
C ARG A 141 26.86 16.95 -0.17
N SER A 142 25.87 16.57 -0.98
CA SER A 142 25.98 16.54 -2.45
C SER A 142 25.50 17.83 -3.10
N GLU A 143 25.25 18.89 -2.34
CA GLU A 143 24.74 20.18 -2.83
C GLU A 143 23.52 20.03 -3.76
N TRP A 144 22.64 19.08 -3.43
CA TRP A 144 21.43 18.77 -4.20
C TRP A 144 21.66 18.30 -5.64
N VAL A 145 22.90 17.95 -6.04
CA VAL A 145 23.24 17.57 -7.41
C VAL A 145 22.36 16.43 -7.93
N VAL A 146 22.13 15.40 -7.11
CA VAL A 146 21.27 14.26 -7.49
C VAL A 146 19.81 14.68 -7.70
N LEU A 147 19.30 15.63 -6.90
CA LEU A 147 17.93 16.13 -7.07
C LEU A 147 17.79 16.91 -8.38
N VAL A 148 18.76 17.79 -8.66
CA VAL A 148 18.78 18.59 -9.90
C VAL A 148 18.87 17.68 -11.12
N GLN A 149 19.75 16.67 -11.09
CA GLN A 149 19.89 15.69 -12.18
C GLN A 149 18.57 14.93 -12.42
N ASN A 150 17.93 14.43 -11.36
CA ASN A 150 16.64 13.74 -11.48
C ASN A 150 15.53 14.66 -12.02
N TRP A 151 15.54 15.94 -11.69
CA TRP A 151 14.53 16.90 -12.15
C TRP A 151 14.65 17.21 -13.66
N GLN A 152 15.88 17.16 -14.18
CA GLN A 152 16.19 17.39 -15.59
C GLN A 152 15.87 16.19 -16.48
N LEU A 153 15.67 14.99 -15.91
CA LEU A 153 15.29 13.82 -16.69
C LEU A 153 13.97 14.06 -17.45
N PRO A 154 13.86 13.55 -18.69
CA PRO A 154 12.59 13.58 -19.41
C PRO A 154 11.53 12.74 -18.69
N PRO A 155 10.24 12.93 -19.01
CA PRO A 155 9.18 12.00 -18.59
C PRO A 155 9.54 10.56 -18.98
N ILE A 156 9.16 9.58 -18.16
CA ILE A 156 9.40 8.16 -18.41
C ILE A 156 8.60 7.71 -19.63
N HIS A 157 7.33 8.12 -19.72
CA HIS A 157 6.47 7.87 -20.88
C HIS A 157 5.95 9.18 -21.47
N SER A 158 5.08 9.86 -20.73
CA SER A 158 4.52 11.17 -21.04
C SER A 158 4.02 11.78 -19.74
N VAL A 159 3.91 13.10 -19.67
CA VAL A 159 3.49 13.79 -18.43
C VAL A 159 2.16 13.23 -17.90
N GLY A 160 1.17 13.03 -18.78
CA GLY A 160 -0.13 12.49 -18.38
C GLY A 160 -0.08 11.05 -17.89
N LEU A 161 0.65 10.17 -18.59
CA LEU A 161 0.77 8.76 -18.21
C LEU A 161 1.60 8.57 -16.94
N ASP A 162 2.67 9.34 -16.78
CA ASP A 162 3.53 9.29 -15.58
C ASP A 162 2.76 9.72 -14.34
N VAL A 163 1.94 10.78 -14.45
CA VAL A 163 1.07 11.22 -13.34
C VAL A 163 0.02 10.15 -13.05
N PHE A 164 -0.63 9.59 -14.08
CA PHE A 164 -1.65 8.56 -13.95
C PHE A 164 -1.11 7.27 -13.30
N PHE A 165 -0.01 6.71 -13.79
CA PHE A 165 0.60 5.52 -13.21
C PHE A 165 1.15 5.77 -11.82
N GLY A 166 1.72 6.95 -11.57
CA GLY A 166 2.12 7.38 -10.22
C GLY A 166 0.94 7.43 -9.26
N PHE A 167 -0.22 7.90 -9.71
CA PHE A 167 -1.46 7.99 -8.93
C PHE A 167 -2.03 6.60 -8.64
N CYS A 168 -2.16 5.73 -9.65
CA CYS A 168 -2.60 4.35 -9.47
C CYS A 168 -1.69 3.58 -8.50
N SER A 169 -0.37 3.72 -8.67
CA SER A 169 0.64 3.12 -7.78
C SER A 169 0.57 3.68 -6.36
N GLY A 170 0.28 4.97 -6.22
CA GLY A 170 0.09 5.63 -4.92
C GLY A 170 -1.16 5.17 -4.19
N LEU A 171 -2.28 5.03 -4.88
CA LEU A 171 -3.54 4.51 -4.32
C LEU A 171 -3.38 3.10 -3.74
N LEU A 172 -2.61 2.22 -4.39
CA LEU A 172 -2.30 0.89 -3.86
C LEU A 172 -1.56 0.94 -2.52
N GLY A 173 -0.78 1.99 -2.27
CA GLY A 173 -0.06 2.19 -1.00
C GLY A 173 -0.96 2.64 0.16
N VAL A 174 -2.19 3.08 -0.11
CA VAL A 174 -3.14 3.62 0.88
C VAL A 174 -4.47 2.86 0.87
N SER A 175 -4.52 1.66 0.28
CA SER A 175 -5.74 0.86 0.16
C SER A 175 -6.29 0.33 1.50
N GLY A 176 -5.51 0.38 2.58
CA GLY A 176 -5.94 -0.01 3.94
C GLY A 176 -6.71 1.07 4.70
N PHE A 177 -7.25 2.09 4.01
CA PHE A 177 -8.03 3.17 4.62
C PHE A 177 -9.51 2.81 4.87
N GLU A 178 -10.00 1.75 4.22
CA GLU A 178 -11.37 1.19 4.40
C GLU A 178 -11.52 0.39 5.70
#